data_AF-A0A537YGI7-F1
#
_entry.id   AF-A0A537YGI7-F1
#
_cell.length_a   1.000
_cell.length_b   1.000
_cell.length_c   1.000
_cell.angle_alpha   90.00
_cell.angle_beta   90.00
_cell.angle_gamma   90.00
#
_symmetry.space_group_name_H-M   'P 1'
#
loop_
_entity.id
_entity.type
_entity.pdbx_description
1 polymer ?
#
loop_
_entity_poly.entity_id
_entity_poly.type
_entity_poly.pdbx_seq_one_letter_code
_entity_poly.pdbx_strand_id
1 'polypeptide(L)'
;SPWARSGTIDHQVLSHDAYVKFIEDLFLGGRRLDPATDGRPDPRPDVRENAPQLGNLLADFDFTQTPRPALILPLSPAPGPASSP
;
A
#
# COMPACT_ATOMS: atom_id res chain seq x y z
N SER A 1 -8.71 -0.30 4.67
CA SER A 1 -8.86 -1.77 4.48
C SER A 1 -9.36 -2.43 5.76
N PRO A 2 -10.19 -3.49 5.66
CA PRO A 2 -10.55 -4.36 6.80
C PRO A 2 -9.36 -5.03 7.49
N TRP A 3 -8.25 -5.22 6.76
CA TRP A 3 -7.01 -5.87 7.25
C TRP A 3 -5.90 -4.90 7.65
N ALA A 4 -6.07 -3.59 7.47
CA ALA A 4 -5.03 -2.66 7.90
C ALA A 4 -4.83 -2.75 9.41
N ARG A 5 -3.63 -2.56 9.94
CA ARG A 5 -3.41 -2.47 11.38
C ARG A 5 -4.15 -1.25 11.97
N SER A 6 -4.52 -1.31 13.24
CA SER A 6 -5.23 -0.21 13.93
C SER A 6 -4.30 0.46 14.94
N GLY A 7 -4.48 1.76 15.18
CA GLY A 7 -3.68 2.51 16.16
C GLY A 7 -2.18 2.57 15.86
N THR A 8 -1.79 2.31 14.61
CA THR A 8 -0.39 2.26 14.18
C THR A 8 -0.13 3.39 13.19
N ILE A 9 1.01 4.06 13.34
CA ILE A 9 1.59 4.94 12.33
C ILE A 9 2.78 4.20 11.76
N ASP A 10 2.79 4.02 10.44
CA ASP A 10 3.93 3.45 9.76
C ASP A 10 5.08 4.47 9.68
N HIS A 11 6.29 4.00 9.95
CA HIS A 11 7.51 4.82 9.96
C HIS A 11 8.53 4.36 8.90
N GLN A 12 8.12 3.48 7.98
CA GLN A 12 8.96 3.06 6.87
C GLN A 12 9.20 4.24 5.90
N VAL A 13 10.32 4.16 5.17
CA VAL A 13 10.56 5.03 4.02
C VAL A 13 9.80 4.45 2.83
N LEU A 14 8.79 5.17 2.35
CA LEU A 14 7.94 4.73 1.24
C LEU A 14 8.00 5.70 0.06
N SER A 15 7.76 5.17 -1.14
CA SER A 15 7.56 5.91 -2.38
C SER A 15 6.38 5.32 -3.15
N HIS A 16 6.07 5.89 -4.32
CA HIS A 16 5.06 5.30 -5.22
C HIS A 16 5.44 3.88 -5.68
N ASP A 17 6.73 3.54 -5.69
CA ASP A 17 7.22 2.21 -6.07
C ASP A 17 6.75 1.13 -5.08
N ALA A 18 6.42 1.49 -3.83
CA ALA A 18 5.90 0.56 -2.84
C ALA A 18 4.52 -0.02 -3.23
N TYR A 19 3.70 0.72 -3.99
CA TYR A 19 2.44 0.20 -4.51
C TYR A 19 2.69 -0.90 -5.55
N VAL A 20 3.64 -0.70 -6.46
CA VAL A 20 4.02 -1.70 -7.46
C VAL A 20 4.57 -2.94 -6.76
N LYS A 21 5.53 -2.74 -5.83
CA LYS A 21 6.08 -3.82 -4.99
C LYS A 21 5.00 -4.66 -4.31
N PHE A 22 3.99 -4.00 -3.72
CA PHE A 22 2.87 -4.66 -3.04
C PHE A 22 2.02 -5.50 -4.00
N ILE A 23 1.71 -4.96 -5.19
CA ILE A 23 0.97 -5.69 -6.23
C ILE A 23 1.77 -6.91 -6.70
N GLU A 24 3.07 -6.74 -6.96
CA GLU A 24 3.95 -7.83 -7.36
C GLU A 24 4.07 -8.92 -6.28
N ASP A 25 4.18 -8.53 -5.01
CA ASP A 25 4.21 -9.45 -3.88
C ASP A 25 2.94 -10.30 -3.80
N LEU A 26 1.76 -9.69 -3.99
CA LEU A 26 0.48 -10.38 -3.87
C LEU A 26 0.09 -11.18 -5.12
N PHE A 27 0.34 -10.65 -6.31
CA PHE A 27 -0.22 -11.19 -7.55
C PHE A 27 0.82 -11.86 -8.45
N LEU A 28 2.10 -11.55 -8.28
CA LEU A 28 3.20 -12.18 -9.03
C LEU A 28 4.04 -13.10 -8.14
N GLY A 29 3.57 -13.42 -6.93
CA GLY A 29 4.29 -14.26 -5.98
C GLY A 29 5.64 -13.67 -5.56
N GLY A 30 5.75 -12.34 -5.53
CA GLY A 30 7.00 -11.63 -5.19
C GLY A 30 7.98 -11.47 -6.35
N ARG A 31 7.64 -11.91 -7.57
CA ARG A 31 8.46 -11.66 -8.75
C ARG A 31 8.40 -10.19 -9.14
N ARG A 32 9.57 -9.57 -9.35
CA ARG A 32 9.69 -8.20 -9.84
C ARG A 32 9.61 -8.13 -11.34
N LEU A 33 8.95 -7.10 -11.85
CA LEU A 33 9.04 -6.73 -13.24
C LEU A 33 10.42 -6.13 -13.52
N ASP A 34 11.19 -6.81 -14.37
CA ASP A 34 12.57 -6.48 -14.69
C ASP A 34 12.67 -5.98 -16.15
N PRO A 35 13.02 -4.70 -16.36
CA PRO A 35 13.12 -4.11 -17.69
C PRO A 35 14.18 -4.79 -18.57
N ALA A 36 15.18 -5.45 -17.98
CA ALA A 36 16.23 -6.14 -18.72
C ALA A 36 15.82 -7.54 -19.19
N THR A 37 14.82 -8.18 -18.57
CA THR A 37 14.50 -9.60 -18.82
C THR A 37 13.06 -9.87 -19.27
N ASP A 38 12.10 -9.00 -18.98
CA ASP A 38 10.68 -9.25 -19.27
C ASP A 38 10.27 -8.94 -20.73
N GLY A 39 11.21 -8.54 -21.59
CA GLY A 39 11.04 -8.43 -23.05
C GLY A 39 10.13 -7.30 -23.55
N ARG A 40 9.26 -6.74 -22.70
CA ARG A 40 8.50 -5.53 -22.99
C ARG A 40 9.40 -4.30 -22.86
N PRO A 41 9.37 -3.35 -23.82
CA PRO A 41 10.04 -2.07 -23.63
C PRO A 41 9.54 -1.38 -22.36
N ASP A 42 10.44 -1.23 -21.41
CA ASP A 42 10.21 -0.55 -20.14
C ASP A 42 11.35 0.48 -19.95
N PRO A 43 11.03 1.79 -19.90
CA PRO A 43 12.04 2.84 -19.82
C PRO A 43 12.64 2.99 -18.41
N ARG A 44 12.16 2.24 -17.42
CA ARG A 44 12.73 2.29 -16.07
C ARG A 44 14.21 1.87 -16.10
N PRO A 45 15.11 2.64 -15.47
CA PRO A 45 16.54 2.35 -15.50
C PRO A 45 16.92 1.14 -14.63
N ASP A 46 16.09 0.81 -13.65
CA ASP A 46 16.31 -0.24 -12.65
C ASP A 46 14.99 -0.77 -12.08
N VAL A 47 15.07 -1.81 -11.25
CA VAL A 47 13.95 -2.39 -10.50
C VAL A 47 13.81 -1.69 -9.16
N ARG A 48 13.02 -0.60 -9.11
CA ARG A 48 12.90 0.26 -7.93
C ARG A 48 12.27 -0.43 -6.72
N GLU A 49 11.48 -1.46 -6.96
CA GLU A 49 10.85 -2.30 -5.94
C GLU A 49 11.88 -3.11 -5.12
N ASN A 50 13.12 -3.18 -5.60
CA ASN A 50 14.28 -3.76 -4.90
C ASN A 50 15.19 -2.72 -4.25
N ALA A 51 14.86 -1.42 -4.30
CA ALA A 51 15.67 -0.41 -3.65
C ALA A 51 15.76 -0.71 -2.13
N PRO A 52 16.98 -0.75 -1.53
CA PRO A 52 17.17 -1.24 -0.17
C PRO A 52 16.52 -0.35 0.90
N GLN A 53 16.31 0.92 0.57
CA GLN A 53 15.65 1.91 1.41
C GLN A 53 14.12 1.90 1.29
N LEU A 54 13.55 1.18 0.32
CA LEU A 54 12.10 1.13 0.11
C LEU A 54 11.45 0.14 1.08
N GLY A 55 10.49 0.64 1.86
CA GLY A 55 9.66 -0.16 2.74
C GLY A 55 8.70 -1.11 2.02
N ASN A 56 7.89 -1.83 2.79
CA ASN A 56 6.92 -2.80 2.29
C ASN A 56 5.53 -2.55 2.88
N LEU A 57 4.58 -2.18 2.03
CA LEU A 57 3.18 -1.96 2.42
C LEU A 57 2.51 -3.21 3.02
N LEU A 58 3.02 -4.42 2.78
CA LEU A 58 2.50 -5.62 3.46
C LEU A 58 2.59 -5.52 4.99
N ALA A 59 3.55 -4.75 5.52
CA ALA A 59 3.69 -4.54 6.96
C ALA A 59 2.49 -3.79 7.58
N ASP A 60 1.78 -2.99 6.79
CA ASP A 60 0.62 -2.20 7.23
C ASP A 60 -0.64 -3.05 7.42
N PHE A 61 -0.62 -4.30 6.95
CA PHE A 61 -1.75 -5.21 7.01
C PHE A 61 -1.46 -6.39 7.93
N ASP A 62 -2.50 -6.84 8.62
CA ASP A 62 -2.56 -8.13 9.27
C ASP A 62 -3.66 -8.95 8.59
N PHE A 63 -3.27 -9.81 7.65
CA PHE A 63 -4.23 -10.68 6.95
C PHE A 63 -4.68 -11.88 7.77
N THR A 64 -4.08 -12.11 8.95
CA THR A 64 -4.51 -13.16 9.89
C THR A 64 -5.64 -12.70 10.80
N GLN A 65 -5.84 -11.38 10.93
CA GLN A 65 -6.94 -10.83 11.71
C GLN A 65 -8.29 -11.06 11.04
N THR A 66 -9.34 -11.21 11.84
CA THR A 66 -10.73 -11.15 11.35
C THR A 66 -10.96 -9.78 10.70
N PRO A 67 -11.43 -9.71 9.44
CA PRO A 67 -11.64 -8.44 8.74
C PRO A 67 -12.53 -7.50 9.55
N ARG A 68 -12.13 -6.24 9.72
CA ARG A 68 -12.98 -5.26 10.41
C ARG A 68 -14.33 -5.07 9.70
N PRO A 69 -15.41 -4.86 10.47
CA PRO A 69 -16.72 -4.58 9.89
C PRO A 69 -16.69 -3.27 9.09
N ALA A 70 -17.61 -3.15 8.12
CA ALA A 70 -17.76 -1.94 7.33
C ALA A 70 -18.18 -0.75 8.21
N LEU A 71 -17.60 0.42 7.95
CA LEU A 71 -18.06 1.67 8.55
C LEU A 71 -19.27 2.17 7.78
N ILE A 72 -20.47 1.96 8.33
CA ILE A 72 -21.71 2.49 7.76
C ILE A 72 -21.81 3.97 8.11
N LEU A 73 -21.76 4.82 7.09
CA LEU A 73 -21.92 6.27 7.26
C LEU A 73 -23.41 6.65 7.24
N PRO A 74 -23.84 7.62 8.06
CA PRO A 74 -25.20 8.13 8.02
C PRO A 74 -25.49 8.82 6.67
N LEU A 75 -26.70 8.64 6.14
CA LEU A 75 -27.14 9.27 4.88
C LEU A 75 -27.28 10.81 5.00
N SER A 76 -27.48 11.29 6.23
CA SER A 76 -27.62 12.72 6.53
C SER A 76 -26.82 13.03 7.80
N PRO A 77 -25.48 13.21 7.68
CA PRO A 77 -24.66 13.59 8.81
C PRO A 77 -25.02 14.98 9.30
N ALA A 78 -24.86 15.23 10.62
CA ALA A 78 -24.94 16.59 11.14
C ALA A 78 -23.82 17.46 10.52
N PRO A 79 -24.01 18.78 10.39
CA PRO A 79 -22.94 19.68 10.00
C PRO A 79 -21.70 19.46 10.88
N GLY A 80 -20.51 19.48 10.26
CA GLY A 80 -19.26 19.40 11.00
C GLY A 80 -19.07 20.61 11.94
N PRO A 81 -18.13 20.52 12.91
CA PRO A 81 -17.80 21.66 13.75
C PRO A 81 -17.34 22.85 12.90
N ALA A 82 -17.59 24.07 13.39
CA ALA A 82 -17.12 25.28 12.74
C ALA A 82 -15.59 25.27 12.64
N SER A 83 -15.05 25.71 11.50
CA SER A 83 -13.61 25.89 11.31
C SER A 83 -13.06 26.81 12.39
N SER A 84 -12.00 26.40 13.08
CA SER A 84 -11.24 27.30 13.95
C SER A 84 -10.22 28.04 13.08
N PRO A 85 -10.17 29.39 13.12
CA PRO A 85 -9.18 30.18 12.39
C PRO A 85 -7.77 29.99 12.94
#